data_AF-A0AAV6BT66-F1
#
_entry.id   AF-A0AAV6BT66-F1
#
_cell.length_a   1.000
_cell.length_b   1.000
_cell.length_c   1.000
_cell.angle_alpha   90.00
_cell.angle_beta   90.00
_cell.angle_gamma   90.00
#
_symmetry.space_group_name_H-M   'P 1'
#
loop_
_entity.id
_entity.type
_entity.pdbx_description
1 polymer ?
#
loop_
_entity_poly.entity_id
_entity_poly.type
_entity_poly.pdbx_seq_one_letter_code
_entity_poly.pdbx_strand_id
1 'polypeptide(L)'
;MDAVDFFLLRYETLKRTLLDDLLAPLTEAQVRGRPHAGVNTIAWLMWHAARVEDVGVNRFVVDGTQVLDSGWLARLGVERRDVGTGMTDAEVDALSARIDLSALRGYWEAITRRTYDVVQTLRGQDLDVVVPADRVKRVCADEGAVRPGAEWLTEFWANRRTRGWLLAQTPLLHVYGHYFEARVTAGLWGVRSP
;
A
#
# COMPACT_ATOMS: atom_id res chain seq x y z
N MET A 1 -5.40 19.80 -18.52
CA MET A 1 -4.64 18.65 -17.99
C MET A 1 -3.37 19.18 -17.38
N ASP A 2 -3.38 19.35 -16.06
CA ASP A 2 -2.19 19.58 -15.25
C ASP A 2 -1.65 18.25 -14.67
N ALA A 3 -0.67 18.32 -13.76
CA ALA A 3 -0.08 17.14 -13.14
C ALA A 3 -1.07 16.35 -12.27
N VAL A 4 -2.04 17.02 -11.65
CA VAL A 4 -3.09 16.40 -10.84
C VAL A 4 -4.07 15.67 -11.76
N ASP A 5 -4.50 16.32 -12.85
CA ASP A 5 -5.33 15.68 -13.88
C ASP A 5 -4.64 14.43 -14.45
N PHE A 6 -3.33 14.52 -14.74
CA PHE A 6 -2.55 13.40 -15.27
C PHE A 6 -2.44 12.24 -14.29
N PHE A 7 -2.26 12.51 -12.99
CA PHE A 7 -2.29 11.49 -11.95
C PHE A 7 -3.63 10.76 -11.93
N LEU A 8 -4.73 11.52 -11.89
CA LEU A 8 -6.09 10.98 -11.74
C LEU A 8 -6.51 10.16 -12.97
N LEU A 9 -6.03 10.51 -14.17
CA LEU A 9 -6.26 9.75 -15.41
C LEU A 9 -5.93 8.26 -15.26
N ARG A 10 -4.84 7.96 -14.54
CA ARG A 10 -4.29 6.60 -14.43
C ARG A 10 -4.64 5.94 -13.10
N TYR A 11 -4.72 6.72 -12.02
CA TYR A 11 -4.82 6.18 -10.67
C TYR A 11 -6.01 5.23 -10.45
N GLU A 12 -7.25 5.69 -10.66
CA GLU A 12 -8.43 4.85 -10.33
C GLU A 12 -8.58 3.67 -11.30
N THR A 13 -8.46 3.93 -12.59
CA THR A 13 -8.61 2.91 -13.64
C THR A 13 -7.64 1.75 -13.41
N LEU A 14 -6.37 2.05 -13.13
CA LEU A 14 -5.39 0.99 -12.95
C LEU A 14 -5.57 0.28 -11.63
N LYS A 15 -5.83 1.00 -10.55
CA LYS A 15 -5.89 0.39 -9.22
C LYS A 15 -7.06 -0.60 -9.06
N ARG A 16 -8.16 -0.39 -9.78
CA ARG A 16 -9.28 -1.34 -9.86
C ARG A 16 -8.94 -2.52 -10.76
N THR A 17 -8.56 -2.25 -12.01
CA THR A 17 -8.30 -3.30 -13.01
C THR A 17 -7.16 -4.24 -12.60
N LEU A 18 -6.06 -3.71 -12.06
CA LEU A 18 -4.91 -4.53 -11.67
C LEU A 18 -5.26 -5.58 -10.62
N LEU A 19 -6.09 -5.22 -9.64
CA LEU A 19 -6.43 -6.14 -8.57
C LEU A 19 -7.34 -7.27 -9.07
N ASP A 20 -8.36 -6.92 -9.86
CA ASP A 20 -9.28 -7.90 -10.42
C ASP A 20 -8.58 -8.85 -11.40
N ASP A 21 -7.74 -8.31 -12.29
CA ASP A 21 -6.97 -9.10 -13.26
C ASP A 21 -5.96 -10.04 -12.58
N LEU A 22 -5.34 -9.59 -11.48
CA LEU A 22 -4.42 -10.40 -10.70
C LEU A 22 -5.15 -11.58 -10.04
N LEU A 23 -6.31 -11.32 -9.44
CA LEU A 23 -7.01 -12.29 -8.60
C LEU A 23 -7.89 -13.26 -9.40
N ALA A 24 -8.40 -12.86 -10.57
CA ALA A 24 -9.31 -13.66 -11.38
C ALA A 24 -8.84 -15.11 -11.66
N PRO A 25 -7.56 -15.39 -11.97
CA PRO A 25 -7.09 -16.76 -12.22
C PRO A 25 -6.65 -17.53 -10.95
N LEU A 26 -6.74 -16.91 -9.77
CA LEU A 26 -6.19 -17.48 -8.53
C LEU A 26 -7.27 -18.03 -7.61
N THR A 27 -6.98 -19.17 -7.01
CA THR A 27 -7.74 -19.68 -5.86
C THR A 27 -7.34 -18.93 -4.59
N GLU A 28 -8.22 -18.91 -3.59
CA GLU A 28 -7.91 -18.35 -2.28
C GLU A 28 -6.66 -18.97 -1.64
N ALA A 29 -6.45 -20.28 -1.80
CA ALA A 29 -5.26 -20.97 -1.32
C ALA A 29 -3.97 -20.42 -1.97
N GLN A 30 -4.00 -20.08 -3.26
CA GLN A 30 -2.85 -19.47 -3.95
C GLN A 30 -2.65 -17.99 -3.54
N VAL A 31 -3.72 -17.27 -3.25
CA VAL A 31 -3.63 -15.88 -2.77
C VAL A 31 -2.99 -15.82 -1.39
N ARG A 32 -3.36 -16.75 -0.50
CA ARG A 32 -2.83 -16.85 0.87
C ARG A 32 -1.48 -17.54 0.96
N GLY A 33 -1.21 -18.47 0.06
CA GLY A 33 -0.05 -19.36 0.11
C GLY A 33 1.22 -18.75 -0.48
N ARG A 34 2.34 -19.40 -0.16
CA ARG A 34 3.67 -19.11 -0.70
C ARG A 34 4.13 -20.23 -1.63
N PRO A 35 4.32 -19.98 -2.94
CA PRO A 35 4.72 -21.01 -3.89
C PRO A 35 6.21 -21.38 -3.79
N HIS A 36 7.03 -20.48 -3.25
CA HIS A 36 8.48 -20.64 -3.18
C HIS A 36 9.05 -19.91 -1.95
N ALA A 37 10.09 -20.45 -1.32
CA ALA A 37 10.76 -19.77 -0.21
C ALA A 37 11.25 -18.37 -0.62
N GLY A 38 11.10 -17.38 0.25
CA GLY A 38 11.57 -16.01 0.00
C GLY A 38 10.72 -15.15 -0.94
N VAL A 39 9.60 -15.63 -1.49
CA VAL A 39 8.62 -14.77 -2.21
C VAL A 39 7.44 -14.43 -1.32
N ASN A 40 7.00 -13.18 -1.28
CA ASN A 40 5.82 -12.81 -0.50
C ASN A 40 4.53 -13.42 -1.07
N THR A 41 3.57 -13.68 -0.20
CA THR A 41 2.22 -14.10 -0.59
C THR A 41 1.48 -12.93 -1.25
N ILE A 42 0.51 -13.24 -2.09
CA ILE A 42 -0.27 -12.22 -2.80
C ILE A 42 -1.15 -11.42 -1.82
N ALA A 43 -1.73 -12.09 -0.82
CA ALA A 43 -2.49 -11.44 0.24
C ALA A 43 -1.66 -10.41 1.01
N TRP A 44 -0.41 -10.74 1.36
CA TRP A 44 0.46 -9.80 2.06
C TRP A 44 0.88 -8.65 1.15
N LEU A 45 1.21 -8.90 -0.13
CA LEU A 45 1.59 -7.84 -1.07
C LEU A 45 0.48 -6.80 -1.26
N MET A 46 -0.77 -7.27 -1.37
CA MET A 46 -1.93 -6.40 -1.42
C MET A 46 -2.09 -5.58 -0.13
N TRP A 47 -2.00 -6.23 1.03
CA TRP A 47 -2.12 -5.53 2.31
C TRP A 47 -0.97 -4.53 2.53
N HIS A 48 0.25 -4.91 2.22
CA HIS A 48 1.46 -4.08 2.34
C HIS A 48 1.36 -2.83 1.47
N ALA A 49 1.04 -2.99 0.19
CA ALA A 49 0.89 -1.86 -0.73
C ALA A 49 -0.24 -0.91 -0.28
N ALA A 50 -1.38 -1.45 0.16
CA ALA A 50 -2.47 -0.67 0.72
C ALA A 50 -2.06 0.11 1.98
N ARG A 51 -1.31 -0.51 2.90
CA ARG A 51 -0.81 0.15 4.12
C ARG A 51 0.18 1.27 3.82
N VAL A 52 1.15 1.04 2.93
CA VAL A 52 2.12 2.07 2.53
C VAL A 52 1.42 3.26 1.87
N GLU A 53 0.44 3.01 1.00
CA GLU A 53 -0.32 4.07 0.39
C GLU A 53 -1.15 4.86 1.41
N ASP A 54 -1.86 4.19 2.32
CA ASP A 54 -2.68 4.86 3.32
C ASP A 54 -1.84 5.79 4.20
N VAL A 55 -0.69 5.33 4.70
CA VAL A 55 0.26 6.18 5.45
C VAL A 55 0.77 7.33 4.57
N GLY A 56 1.26 7.00 3.37
CA GLY A 56 1.88 7.98 2.48
C GLY A 56 0.92 9.11 2.09
N VAL A 57 -0.31 8.77 1.74
CA VAL A 57 -1.31 9.75 1.35
C VAL A 57 -1.89 10.46 2.56
N ASN A 58 -2.38 9.73 3.57
CA ASN A 58 -3.17 10.34 4.64
C ASN A 58 -2.35 10.95 5.79
N ARG A 59 -1.07 10.60 5.94
CA ARG A 59 -0.19 11.20 6.96
C ARG A 59 0.93 12.06 6.39
N PHE A 60 1.40 11.79 5.17
CA PHE A 60 2.50 12.56 4.58
C PHE A 60 2.03 13.61 3.57
N VAL A 61 1.26 13.21 2.54
CA VAL A 61 0.72 14.14 1.52
C VAL A 61 -0.26 15.11 2.18
N VAL A 62 -1.23 14.57 2.91
CA VAL A 62 -2.08 15.32 3.83
C VAL A 62 -1.78 14.89 5.27
N ASP A 63 -1.96 15.80 6.23
CA ASP A 63 -1.78 15.51 7.66
C ASP A 63 -3.15 15.16 8.28
N GLY A 64 -3.81 14.13 7.74
CA GLY A 64 -5.16 13.71 8.12
C GLY A 64 -5.21 12.38 8.89
N THR A 65 -6.40 11.79 9.00
CA THR A 65 -6.57 10.45 9.58
C THR A 65 -6.33 9.37 8.55
N GLN A 66 -5.74 8.23 8.95
CA GLN A 66 -5.59 7.09 8.06
C GLN A 66 -6.95 6.46 7.78
N VAL A 67 -7.12 5.86 6.61
CA VAL A 67 -8.30 5.01 6.34
C VAL A 67 -8.35 3.89 7.37
N LEU A 68 -7.18 3.31 7.72
CA LEU A 68 -7.03 2.26 8.72
C LEU A 68 -7.79 2.55 10.03
N ASP A 69 -7.81 3.80 10.48
CA ASP A 69 -8.38 4.24 11.76
C ASP A 69 -9.92 4.07 11.81
N SER A 70 -10.57 3.86 10.67
CA SER A 70 -12.02 3.60 10.57
C SER A 70 -12.40 2.14 10.87
N GLY A 71 -11.71 1.52 11.83
CA GLY A 71 -11.97 0.15 12.30
C GLY A 71 -11.48 -0.97 11.38
N TRP A 72 -10.56 -0.69 10.45
CA TRP A 72 -10.13 -1.70 9.47
C TRP A 72 -9.27 -2.80 10.05
N LEU A 73 -8.49 -2.57 11.12
CA LEU A 73 -7.72 -3.62 11.78
C LEU A 73 -8.62 -4.80 12.19
N ALA A 74 -9.76 -4.50 12.83
CA ALA A 74 -10.73 -5.51 13.23
C ALA A 74 -11.38 -6.22 12.03
N ARG A 75 -11.77 -5.47 10.99
CA ARG A 75 -12.38 -6.02 9.77
C ARG A 75 -11.41 -6.93 9.01
N LEU A 76 -10.14 -6.54 8.95
CA LEU A 76 -9.07 -7.30 8.30
C LEU A 76 -8.65 -8.52 9.13
N GLY A 77 -8.95 -8.56 10.43
CA GLY A 77 -8.43 -9.59 11.32
C GLY A 77 -6.92 -9.48 11.54
N VAL A 78 -6.37 -8.27 11.53
CA VAL A 78 -4.94 -8.01 11.73
C VAL A 78 -4.72 -7.06 12.90
N GLU A 79 -3.69 -7.34 13.69
CA GLU A 79 -3.34 -6.53 14.86
C GLU A 79 -2.19 -5.55 14.57
N ARG A 80 -1.58 -5.65 13.38
CA ARG A 80 -0.44 -4.83 13.00
C ARG A 80 -0.88 -3.50 12.40
N ARG A 81 -0.42 -2.40 12.99
CA ARG A 81 -0.59 -1.04 12.47
C ARG A 81 0.50 -0.65 11.47
N ASP A 82 1.70 -1.20 11.63
CA ASP A 82 2.83 -0.94 10.74
C ASP A 82 2.53 -1.37 9.29
N VAL A 83 3.41 -0.96 8.37
CA VAL A 83 3.27 -1.30 6.96
C VAL A 83 3.79 -2.70 6.62
N GLY A 84 4.29 -3.48 7.58
CA GLY A 84 4.79 -4.85 7.37
C GLY A 84 6.23 -4.96 6.87
N THR A 85 6.92 -3.85 6.55
CA THR A 85 8.34 -3.90 6.17
C THR A 85 9.19 -4.56 7.26
N GLY A 86 10.02 -5.52 6.86
CA GLY A 86 10.83 -6.31 7.78
C GLY A 86 10.09 -7.47 8.45
N MET A 87 8.91 -7.88 7.94
CA MET A 87 8.29 -9.14 8.33
C MET A 87 9.09 -10.33 7.80
N THR A 88 9.23 -11.35 8.64
CA THR A 88 9.78 -12.66 8.27
C THR A 88 8.79 -13.47 7.44
N ASP A 89 9.27 -14.51 6.74
CA ASP A 89 8.40 -15.42 5.98
C ASP A 89 7.27 -16.00 6.85
N ALA A 90 7.59 -16.40 8.09
CA ALA A 90 6.60 -16.92 9.03
C ALA A 90 5.56 -15.86 9.46
N GLU A 91 5.97 -14.61 9.67
CA GLU A 91 5.03 -13.51 9.98
C GLU A 91 4.12 -13.22 8.78
N VAL A 92 4.67 -13.22 7.56
CA VAL A 92 3.92 -13.03 6.30
C VAL A 92 2.88 -14.13 6.12
N ASP A 93 3.29 -15.38 6.30
CA ASP A 93 2.40 -16.54 6.14
C ASP A 93 1.29 -16.53 7.21
N ALA A 94 1.63 -16.19 8.46
CA ALA A 94 0.66 -16.09 9.55
C ALA A 94 -0.34 -14.93 9.36
N LEU A 95 0.07 -13.80 8.80
CA LEU A 95 -0.84 -12.71 8.42
C LEU A 95 -1.75 -13.17 7.28
N SER A 96 -1.17 -13.77 6.25
CA SER A 96 -1.89 -14.21 5.04
C SER A 96 -2.92 -15.31 5.31
N ALA A 97 -2.64 -16.17 6.28
CA ALA A 97 -3.58 -17.20 6.73
C ALA A 97 -4.81 -16.62 7.46
N ARG A 98 -4.66 -15.49 8.15
CA ARG A 98 -5.70 -14.91 9.03
C ARG A 98 -6.48 -13.76 8.41
N ILE A 99 -5.84 -13.00 7.51
CA ILE A 99 -6.44 -11.78 6.96
C ILE A 99 -7.75 -12.10 6.21
N ASP A 100 -8.80 -11.33 6.46
CA ASP A 100 -10.04 -11.45 5.70
C ASP A 100 -9.84 -10.84 4.30
N LEU A 101 -9.91 -11.66 3.25
CA LEU A 101 -9.63 -11.23 1.87
C LEU A 101 -10.73 -10.31 1.31
N SER A 102 -11.97 -10.47 1.76
CA SER A 102 -13.08 -9.58 1.38
C SER A 102 -12.88 -8.20 2.01
N ALA A 103 -12.53 -8.16 3.30
CA ALA A 103 -12.17 -6.93 3.98
C ALA A 103 -10.92 -6.29 3.38
N LEU A 104 -9.92 -7.08 2.96
CA LEU A 104 -8.73 -6.56 2.28
C LEU A 104 -9.07 -5.86 0.96
N ARG A 105 -9.94 -6.46 0.15
CA ARG A 105 -10.48 -5.82 -1.06
C ARG A 105 -11.22 -4.53 -0.72
N GLY A 106 -12.09 -4.56 0.30
CA GLY A 106 -12.80 -3.37 0.76
C GLY A 106 -11.86 -2.26 1.26
N TYR A 107 -10.77 -2.61 1.94
CA TYR A 107 -9.76 -1.67 2.41
C TYR A 107 -8.99 -1.04 1.24
N TRP A 108 -8.62 -1.86 0.26
CA TRP A 108 -8.00 -1.40 -1.00
C TRP A 108 -8.88 -0.38 -1.73
N GLU A 109 -10.17 -0.66 -1.87
CA GLU A 109 -11.14 0.27 -2.46
C GLU A 109 -11.33 1.54 -1.63
N ALA A 110 -11.36 1.42 -0.30
CA ALA A 110 -11.51 2.57 0.59
C ALA A 110 -10.30 3.52 0.50
N ILE A 111 -9.08 2.98 0.46
CA ILE A 111 -7.87 3.77 0.20
C ILE A 111 -7.93 4.37 -1.20
N THR A 112 -8.39 3.61 -2.21
CA THR A 112 -8.51 4.11 -3.58
C THR A 112 -9.40 5.35 -3.65
N ARG A 113 -10.59 5.28 -3.08
CA ARG A 113 -11.50 6.44 -3.01
C ARG A 113 -10.86 7.59 -2.22
N ARG A 114 -10.27 7.29 -1.06
CA ARG A 114 -9.67 8.31 -0.20
C ARG A 114 -8.52 9.05 -0.90
N THR A 115 -7.65 8.34 -1.58
CA THR A 115 -6.53 8.95 -2.32
C THR A 115 -7.05 9.80 -3.48
N TYR A 116 -8.07 9.32 -4.22
CA TYR A 116 -8.72 10.11 -5.25
C TYR A 116 -9.24 11.44 -4.69
N ASP A 117 -10.02 11.39 -3.60
CA ASP A 117 -10.58 12.57 -2.93
C ASP A 117 -9.48 13.53 -2.46
N VAL A 118 -8.40 13.02 -1.86
CA VAL A 118 -7.26 13.83 -1.43
C VAL A 118 -6.62 14.56 -2.61
N VAL A 119 -6.33 13.83 -3.69
CA VAL A 119 -5.62 14.38 -4.85
C VAL A 119 -6.45 15.47 -5.55
N GLN A 120 -7.78 15.34 -5.59
CA GLN A 120 -8.67 16.38 -6.11
C GLN A 120 -8.59 17.71 -5.35
N THR A 121 -8.14 17.69 -4.09
CA THR A 121 -7.99 18.93 -3.30
C THR A 121 -6.65 19.65 -3.53
N LEU A 122 -5.72 19.02 -4.24
CA LEU A 122 -4.38 19.56 -4.45
C LEU A 122 -4.32 20.42 -5.70
N ARG A 123 -3.53 21.49 -5.64
CA ARG A 123 -3.12 22.27 -6.80
C ARG A 123 -1.70 21.87 -7.21
N GLY A 124 -1.32 22.16 -8.46
CA GLY A 124 0.02 21.87 -8.96
C GLY A 124 1.15 22.37 -8.04
N GLN A 125 1.03 23.59 -7.51
CA GLN A 125 2.00 24.16 -6.57
C GLN A 125 2.13 23.41 -5.24
N ASP A 126 1.09 22.68 -4.82
CA ASP A 126 1.12 21.90 -3.59
C ASP A 126 2.02 20.66 -3.74
N LEU A 127 2.29 20.22 -4.98
CA LEU A 127 3.13 19.04 -5.28
C LEU A 127 4.61 19.28 -4.95
N ASP A 128 5.08 20.54 -4.99
CA ASP A 128 6.47 20.91 -4.67
C ASP A 128 6.72 21.08 -3.17
N VAL A 129 5.65 21.07 -2.35
CA VAL A 129 5.78 21.25 -0.89
C VAL A 129 6.50 20.04 -0.29
N VAL A 130 7.63 20.31 0.35
CA VAL A 130 8.38 19.31 1.13
C VAL A 130 7.57 18.92 2.36
N VAL A 131 7.41 17.62 2.60
CA VAL A 131 6.78 17.12 3.81
C VAL A 131 7.74 17.28 4.99
N PRO A 132 7.30 17.86 6.13
CA PRO A 132 8.16 18.04 7.28
C PRO A 132 8.73 16.71 7.79
N ALA A 133 10.06 16.62 7.89
CA ALA A 133 10.75 15.41 8.35
C ALA A 133 10.27 14.97 9.75
N ASP A 134 10.08 15.93 10.67
CA ASP A 134 9.59 15.63 12.02
C ASP A 134 8.18 15.04 12.02
N ARG A 135 7.32 15.41 11.05
CA ARG A 135 6.01 14.76 10.89
C ARG A 135 6.20 13.31 10.50
N VAL A 136 7.02 13.03 9.48
CA VAL A 136 7.29 11.66 9.03
C VAL A 136 7.83 10.81 10.19
N LYS A 137 8.80 11.34 10.94
CA LYS A 137 9.40 10.64 12.08
C LYS A 137 8.39 10.32 13.18
N ARG A 138 7.53 11.28 13.56
CA ARG A 138 6.45 11.05 14.54
C ARG A 138 5.43 10.02 14.06
N VAL A 139 5.01 10.07 12.79
CA VAL A 139 4.06 9.08 12.24
C VAL A 139 4.68 7.68 12.23
N CYS A 140 5.96 7.56 11.86
CA CYS A 140 6.63 6.28 11.84
C CYS A 140 6.84 5.69 13.24
N ALA A 141 7.32 6.50 14.20
CA ALA A 141 7.65 6.05 15.54
C ALA A 141 6.45 6.05 16.50
N ASP A 142 5.79 7.20 16.67
CA ASP A 142 4.75 7.40 17.68
C ASP A 142 3.40 6.81 17.24
N GLU A 143 3.06 6.94 15.95
CA GLU A 143 1.84 6.33 15.40
C GLU A 143 2.06 4.89 14.91
N GLY A 144 3.28 4.35 15.02
CA GLY A 144 3.60 2.95 14.73
C GLY A 144 3.48 2.54 13.27
N ALA A 145 3.65 3.46 12.31
CA ALA A 145 3.61 3.11 10.89
C ALA A 145 4.84 2.28 10.44
N VAL A 146 5.95 2.36 11.16
CA VAL A 146 7.16 1.57 10.92
C VAL A 146 7.53 0.81 12.18
N ARG A 147 7.82 -0.49 12.04
CA ARG A 147 8.23 -1.33 13.17
C ARG A 147 9.67 -1.00 13.62
N PRO A 148 10.02 -1.28 14.89
CA PRO A 148 11.42 -1.32 15.32
C PRO A 148 12.24 -2.28 14.45
N GLY A 149 13.45 -1.87 14.06
CA GLY A 149 14.36 -2.58 13.16
C GLY A 149 14.16 -2.25 11.66
N ALA A 150 13.19 -1.42 11.30
CA ALA A 150 12.94 -0.94 9.95
C ALA A 150 13.14 0.58 9.80
N GLU A 151 13.94 1.21 10.68
CA GLU A 151 14.12 2.67 10.78
C GLU A 151 14.67 3.30 9.49
N TRP A 152 15.37 2.53 8.66
CA TRP A 152 15.83 2.98 7.35
C TRP A 152 14.66 3.48 6.48
N LEU A 153 13.46 2.90 6.64
CA LEU A 153 12.26 3.32 5.90
C LEU A 153 11.77 4.70 6.35
N THR A 154 11.87 4.98 7.65
CA THR A 154 11.56 6.29 8.22
C THR A 154 12.48 7.35 7.63
N GLU A 155 13.80 7.11 7.60
CA GLU A 155 14.76 8.05 7.02
C GLU A 155 14.58 8.19 5.51
N PHE A 156 14.22 7.10 4.81
CA PHE A 156 13.92 7.13 3.38
C PHE A 156 12.74 8.06 3.04
N TRP A 157 11.67 8.04 3.84
CA TRP A 157 10.51 8.93 3.68
C TRP A 157 10.76 10.34 4.23
N ALA A 158 11.57 10.50 5.28
CA ALA A 158 11.88 11.81 5.87
C ALA A 158 12.88 12.63 5.04
N ASN A 159 13.56 12.02 4.06
CA ASN A 159 14.58 12.66 3.25
C ASN A 159 14.02 13.62 2.19
N ARG A 160 13.55 14.81 2.65
CA ARG A 160 13.12 15.96 1.83
C ARG A 160 12.14 15.59 0.71
N ARG A 161 11.26 14.61 0.95
CA ARG A 161 10.25 14.19 -0.03
C ARG A 161 9.17 15.25 -0.17
N THR A 162 8.84 15.60 -1.41
CA THR A 162 7.71 16.48 -1.69
C THR A 162 6.41 15.69 -1.72
N ARG A 163 5.27 16.38 -1.62
CA ARG A 163 3.95 15.76 -1.80
C ARG A 163 3.84 15.06 -3.16
N GLY A 164 4.36 15.69 -4.22
CA GLY A 164 4.40 15.12 -5.57
C GLY A 164 5.24 13.84 -5.64
N TRP A 165 6.40 13.80 -4.98
CA TRP A 165 7.21 12.58 -4.90
C TRP A 165 6.46 11.46 -4.18
N LEU A 166 5.79 11.77 -3.06
CA LEU A 166 5.02 10.78 -2.31
C LEU A 166 3.83 10.24 -3.10
N LEU A 167 3.11 11.11 -3.82
CA LEU A 167 2.05 10.69 -4.73
C LEU A 167 2.58 9.85 -5.90
N ALA A 168 3.74 10.18 -6.46
CA ALA A 168 4.34 9.30 -7.46
C ALA A 168 4.76 7.96 -6.86
N GLN A 169 5.28 7.95 -5.63
CA GLN A 169 5.87 6.77 -5.02
C GLN A 169 4.83 5.81 -4.44
N THR A 170 3.95 6.27 -3.54
CA THR A 170 3.16 5.35 -2.69
C THR A 170 1.90 4.83 -3.38
N PRO A 171 1.01 5.64 -4.00
CA PRO A 171 -0.18 5.13 -4.68
C PRO A 171 0.09 4.61 -6.11
N LEU A 172 1.25 4.90 -6.69
CA LEU A 172 1.62 4.45 -8.03
C LEU A 172 2.80 3.49 -7.98
N LEU A 173 4.05 3.97 -7.99
CA LEU A 173 5.23 3.14 -8.26
C LEU A 173 5.37 1.93 -7.31
N HIS A 174 5.12 2.12 -6.02
CA HIS A 174 5.16 1.05 -5.01
C HIS A 174 4.07 0.01 -5.23
N VAL A 175 2.83 0.45 -5.49
CA VAL A 175 1.70 -0.41 -5.84
C VAL A 175 1.99 -1.22 -7.12
N TYR A 176 2.53 -0.60 -8.17
CA TYR A 176 2.93 -1.32 -9.39
C TYR A 176 4.06 -2.31 -9.13
N GLY A 177 5.07 -1.92 -8.36
CA GLY A 177 6.17 -2.80 -7.98
C GLY A 177 5.65 -4.09 -7.37
N HIS A 178 4.75 -3.98 -6.38
CA HIS A 178 4.17 -5.15 -5.72
C HIS A 178 3.09 -5.87 -6.54
N TYR A 179 2.43 -5.19 -7.48
CA TYR A 179 1.60 -5.86 -8.47
C TYR A 179 2.44 -6.82 -9.33
N PHE A 180 3.57 -6.36 -9.88
CA PHE A 180 4.44 -7.22 -10.67
C PHE A 180 5.12 -8.31 -9.84
N GLU A 181 5.46 -8.03 -8.58
CA GLU A 181 5.89 -9.08 -7.63
C GLU A 181 4.79 -10.14 -7.45
N ALA A 182 3.54 -9.73 -7.26
CA ALA A 182 2.42 -10.65 -7.13
C ALA A 182 2.17 -11.44 -8.43
N ARG A 183 2.41 -10.84 -9.60
CA ARG A 183 2.37 -11.54 -10.91
C ARG A 183 3.46 -12.61 -11.00
N VAL A 184 4.65 -12.35 -10.47
CA VAL A 184 5.72 -13.37 -10.37
C VAL A 184 5.29 -14.49 -9.43
N THR A 185 4.75 -14.17 -8.25
CA THR A 185 4.21 -15.17 -7.31
C THR A 185 3.10 -16.01 -7.96
N ALA A 186 2.16 -15.40 -8.69
CA ALA A 186 1.15 -16.11 -9.46
C ALA A 186 1.77 -17.01 -10.55
N GLY A 187 2.82 -16.54 -11.23
CA GLY A 187 3.60 -17.30 -12.19
C GLY A 187 4.20 -18.58 -11.61
N LEU A 188 4.71 -18.51 -10.38
CA LEU A 188 5.25 -19.66 -9.65
C LEU A 188 4.15 -20.67 -9.25
N TRP A 189 2.90 -20.23 -9.11
CA TRP A 189 1.73 -21.11 -9.00
C TRP A 189 1.29 -21.73 -10.33
N GLY A 190 1.97 -21.42 -11.44
CA GLY A 190 1.64 -21.89 -12.79
C GLY A 190 0.67 -20.99 -13.56
N VAL A 191 0.23 -19.86 -12.99
CA VAL A 191 -0.62 -18.90 -13.70
C VAL A 191 0.18 -18.20 -14.79
N ARG A 192 -0.37 -18.15 -16.02
CA ARG A 192 0.27 -17.44 -17.13
C ARG A 192 -0.37 -16.07 -17.33
N SER A 193 0.39 -15.14 -17.90
CA SER A 193 -0.23 -13.96 -18.48
C SER A 193 -1.14 -14.39 -19.64
N PRO A 194 -2.36 -13.83 -19.73
CA PRO A 194 -3.17 -14.01 -20.93
C PRO A 194 -2.44 -13.51 -22.17
#